data_AF-A0A5C5ZZG8-F1
#
_entry.id   AF-A0A5C5ZZG8-F1
#
_cell.length_a   1.000
_cell.length_b   1.000
_cell.length_c   1.000
_cell.angle_alpha   90.00
_cell.angle_beta   90.00
_cell.angle_gamma   90.00
#
_symmetry.space_group_name_H-M   'P 1'
#
loop_
_entity.id
_entity.type
_entity.pdbx_description
1 polymer ?
#
loop_
_entity_poly.entity_id
_entity_poly.type
_entity_poly.pdbx_seq_one_letter_code
_entity_poly.pdbx_strand_id
1 'polypeptide(L)'
;MRREEAAHIAPTVETGLSRKLTPPELARLWRVSPQKVLAWISSGELRAINAATNPNGERPRYLIDADAVTAFERSRAVVEPKPAPQKRRAKKPTTVTTYF
;
A
#
# COMPACT_ATOMS: atom_id res chain seq x y z
N MET A 1 8.19 10.75 49.35
CA MET A 1 8.78 9.97 48.24
C MET A 1 7.84 8.84 47.82
N ARG A 2 7.10 9.00 46.72
CA ARG A 2 6.54 7.97 45.80
C ARG A 2 6.24 8.73 44.51
N ARG A 3 7.19 8.71 43.57
CA ARG A 3 7.17 7.92 42.34
C ARG A 3 5.92 8.16 41.48
N GLU A 4 6.20 8.80 40.35
CA GLU A 4 5.71 8.43 39.02
C GLU A 4 4.20 8.41 38.84
N GLU A 5 3.66 9.48 38.27
CA GLU A 5 2.68 9.30 37.21
C GLU A 5 2.87 10.42 36.19
N ALA A 6 3.95 10.29 35.41
CA ALA A 6 4.02 10.94 34.12
C ALA A 6 2.88 10.36 33.28
N ALA A 7 1.71 11.01 33.36
CA ALA A 7 0.61 10.78 32.45
C ALA A 7 1.11 11.15 31.05
N HIS A 8 1.74 10.19 30.40
CA HIS A 8 1.88 10.10 28.96
C HIS A 8 0.47 10.15 28.39
N ILE A 9 -0.05 11.36 28.23
CA ILE A 9 -1.16 11.63 27.33
C ILE A 9 -0.60 11.32 25.96
N ALA A 10 -0.78 10.06 25.55
CA ALA A 10 -0.57 9.63 24.19
C ALA A 10 -1.28 10.65 23.29
N PRO A 11 -0.68 11.07 22.16
CA PRO A 11 -1.43 11.84 21.20
C PRO A 11 -2.60 10.96 20.77
N THR A 12 -3.80 11.27 21.26
CA THR A 12 -5.06 10.81 20.67
C THR A 12 -5.06 11.37 19.26
N VAL A 13 -4.48 10.62 18.34
CA VAL A 13 -4.55 10.93 16.92
C VAL A 13 -6.03 10.79 16.57
N GLU A 14 -6.71 11.94 16.52
CA GLU A 14 -8.06 12.05 16.02
C GLU A 14 -8.04 11.47 14.61
N THR A 15 -8.42 10.20 14.52
CA THR A 15 -8.41 9.43 13.29
C THR A 15 -9.60 9.92 12.51
N GLY A 16 -9.41 11.04 11.83
CA GLY A 16 -10.41 11.69 11.01
C GLY A 16 -11.00 10.67 10.06
N LEU A 17 -12.34 10.55 10.13
CA LEU A 17 -13.23 9.84 9.22
C LEU A 17 -12.51 9.24 8.00
N SER A 18 -12.37 7.91 8.00
CA SER A 18 -11.65 7.08 7.03
C SER A 18 -12.12 7.29 5.59
N ARG A 19 -11.81 8.45 5.03
CA ARG A 19 -12.22 8.83 3.69
C ARG A 19 -11.43 7.97 2.72
N LYS A 20 -12.12 7.02 2.11
CA LYS A 20 -11.57 6.23 1.01
C LYS A 20 -11.39 7.17 -0.17
N LEU A 21 -10.17 7.27 -0.67
CA LEU A 21 -9.83 8.07 -1.85
C LEU A 21 -9.79 7.17 -3.07
N THR A 22 -10.32 7.64 -4.19
CA THR A 22 -10.14 6.97 -5.47
C THR A 22 -8.78 7.38 -6.08
N PRO A 23 -8.17 6.55 -6.95
CA PRO A 23 -6.94 6.92 -7.66
C PRO A 23 -6.97 8.29 -8.36
N PRO A 24 -8.04 8.70 -9.08
CA PRO A 24 -8.08 10.03 -9.69
C PRO A 24 -8.19 11.17 -8.66
N GLU A 25 -8.82 10.95 -7.50
CA GLU A 25 -8.85 11.95 -6.42
C GLU A 25 -7.48 12.12 -5.78
N LEU A 26 -6.82 11.01 -5.43
CA LEU A 26 -5.46 11.04 -4.90
C LEU A 26 -4.48 11.68 -5.88
N ALA A 27 -4.61 11.36 -7.17
CA ALA A 27 -3.83 11.95 -8.24
C ALA A 27 -3.98 13.48 -8.31
N ARG A 28 -5.20 13.99 -8.16
CA ARG A 28 -5.47 15.45 -8.12
C ARG A 28 -4.86 16.11 -6.90
N LEU A 29 -4.97 15.49 -5.73
CA LEU A 29 -4.41 16.01 -4.47
C LEU A 29 -2.88 16.13 -4.54
N TRP A 30 -2.21 15.09 -5.05
CA TRP A 30 -0.76 15.05 -5.17
C TRP A 30 -0.22 15.65 -6.47
N ARG A 31 -1.09 16.14 -7.35
CA ARG A 31 -0.75 16.64 -8.69
C ARG A 31 0.10 15.64 -9.51
N VAL A 32 -0.21 14.36 -9.40
CA VAL A 32 0.41 13.28 -10.17
C VAL A 32 -0.56 12.71 -11.19
N SER A 33 -0.04 12.02 -12.21
CA SER A 33 -0.90 11.33 -13.17
C SER A 33 -1.65 10.16 -12.51
N PRO A 34 -2.96 9.96 -12.78
CA PRO A 34 -3.70 8.78 -12.31
C PRO A 34 -3.06 7.45 -12.71
N GLN A 35 -2.39 7.40 -13.87
CA GLN A 35 -1.65 6.20 -14.29
C GLN A 35 -0.51 5.86 -13.34
N LYS A 36 0.15 6.87 -12.74
CA LYS A 36 1.23 6.67 -11.78
C LYS A 36 0.70 6.07 -10.49
N VAL A 37 -0.47 6.55 -10.03
CA VAL A 37 -1.16 5.98 -8.86
C VAL A 37 -1.55 4.53 -9.11
N LEU A 38 -2.10 4.23 -10.29
CA LEU A 38 -2.41 2.85 -10.69
C LEU A 38 -1.17 1.96 -10.76
N ALA A 39 -0.04 2.49 -11.24
CA ALA A 39 1.22 1.77 -11.26
C ALA A 39 1.67 1.39 -9.84
N TRP A 40 1.60 2.31 -8.86
CA TRP A 40 1.93 2.01 -7.46
C TRP A 40 1.00 0.97 -6.83
N ILE A 41 -0.28 0.98 -7.17
CA ILE A 41 -1.23 -0.04 -6.72
C ILE A 41 -0.88 -1.40 -7.32
N SER A 42 -0.57 -1.43 -8.63
CA SER A 42 -0.19 -2.67 -9.33
C SER A 42 1.17 -3.22 -8.88
N SER A 43 2.10 -2.36 -8.49
CA SER A 43 3.41 -2.76 -7.97
C SER A 43 3.34 -3.25 -6.53
N GLY A 44 2.28 -2.89 -5.81
CA GLY A 44 2.11 -3.17 -4.38
C GLY A 44 2.79 -2.16 -3.46
N GLU A 45 3.30 -1.05 -4.01
CA GLU A 45 3.84 0.06 -3.22
C GLU A 45 2.72 0.81 -2.48
N LEU A 46 1.56 0.98 -3.12
CA LEU A 46 0.40 1.65 -2.53
C LEU A 46 -0.71 0.63 -2.28
N ARG A 47 -1.10 0.45 -1.01
CA ARG A 47 -2.21 -0.44 -0.65
C ARG A 47 -3.54 0.18 -1.06
N ALA A 48 -4.33 -0.59 -1.80
CA ALA A 48 -5.69 -0.22 -2.19
C ALA A 48 -6.60 -1.46 -2.14
N ILE A 49 -7.88 -1.21 -1.92
CA ILE A 49 -8.95 -2.20 -1.92
C ILE A 49 -9.57 -2.22 -3.32
N ASN A 50 -9.70 -3.39 -3.93
CA ASN A 50 -10.49 -3.54 -5.15
C ASN A 50 -11.97 -3.72 -4.78
N ALA A 51 -12.79 -2.72 -5.08
CA ALA A 51 -14.23 -2.71 -4.84
C ALA A 51 -15.06 -3.09 -6.09
N ALA A 52 -14.43 -3.64 -7.14
CA ALA A 52 -15.15 -4.17 -8.29
C ALA A 52 -15.98 -5.41 -7.90
N THR A 53 -17.21 -5.50 -8.40
CA THR A 53 -18.11 -6.64 -8.15
C THR A 53 -17.55 -7.94 -8.72
N ASN A 54 -16.93 -7.89 -9.90
CA ASN A 54 -16.22 -9.02 -10.49
C ASN A 54 -14.72 -8.69 -10.61
N PRO A 55 -13.84 -9.28 -9.79
CA PRO A 55 -12.41 -8.98 -9.80
C PRO A 55 -11.70 -9.44 -11.08
N ASN A 56 -12.29 -10.36 -11.86
CA ASN A 56 -11.67 -10.97 -13.04
C ASN A 56 -12.32 -10.56 -14.38
N GLY A 57 -13.41 -9.78 -14.35
CA GLY A 57 -14.21 -9.48 -15.56
C GLY A 57 -14.47 -8.00 -15.85
N GLU A 58 -14.22 -7.11 -14.89
CA GLU A 58 -14.54 -5.68 -15.02
C GLU A 58 -13.35 -4.78 -14.68
N ARG A 59 -13.43 -3.51 -15.10
CA ARG A 59 -12.42 -2.50 -14.78
C ARG A 59 -12.33 -2.32 -13.26
N PRO A 60 -11.16 -2.57 -12.65
CA PRO A 60 -11.00 -2.49 -11.19
C PRO A 60 -11.39 -1.11 -10.66
N ARG A 61 -12.10 -1.10 -9.54
CA ARG A 61 -12.48 0.12 -8.81
C ARG A 61 -11.67 0.18 -7.53
N TYR A 62 -10.53 0.84 -7.58
CA TYR A 62 -9.66 0.93 -6.42
C TYR A 62 -10.15 1.99 -5.43
N LEU A 63 -10.09 1.65 -4.15
CA LEU A 63 -10.32 2.54 -3.01
C LEU A 63 -9.07 2.52 -2.13
N ILE A 64 -8.56 3.70 -1.80
CA ILE A 64 -7.30 3.89 -1.10
C ILE A 64 -7.63 4.44 0.28
N ASP A 65 -7.14 3.76 1.31
CA ASP A 65 -7.31 4.19 2.70
C ASP A 65 -6.39 5.36 3.05
N ALA A 66 -6.87 6.29 3.87
CA ALA A 66 -6.03 7.39 4.37
C ALA A 66 -4.79 6.87 5.12
N ASP A 67 -4.93 5.80 5.90
CA ASP A 67 -3.79 5.15 6.57
C ASP A 67 -2.78 4.59 5.57
N ALA A 68 -3.25 3.99 4.47
CA ALA A 68 -2.39 3.49 3.41
C ALA A 68 -1.63 4.63 2.69
N VAL A 69 -2.28 5.79 2.53
CA VAL A 69 -1.65 7.01 2.01
C VAL A 69 -0.53 7.47 2.94
N THR A 70 -0.79 7.58 4.25
CA THR A 70 0.23 7.98 5.23
C THR A 70 1.38 6.98 5.30
N ALA A 71 1.10 5.67 5.25
CA ALA A 71 2.13 4.63 5.21
C ALA A 71 2.99 4.74 3.95
N PHE A 72 2.38 5.04 2.79
CA PHE A 72 3.09 5.27 1.54
C PHE A 72 3.97 6.51 1.61
N GLU A 73 3.47 7.63 2.13
CA GLU A 73 4.23 8.86 2.35
C GLU A 73 5.44 8.61 3.26
N ARG A 74 5.27 7.88 4.36
CA ARG A 74 6.38 7.47 5.24
C ARG A 74 7.39 6.57 4.54
N SER A 75 6.93 5.64 3.70
CA SER A 75 7.83 4.74 2.95
C SER A 75 8.59 5.43 1.83
N ARG A 76 8.05 6.53 1.28
CA ARG A 76 8.66 7.32 0.19
C ARG A 76 9.35 8.58 0.69
N ALA A 77 9.20 8.94 1.96
CA ALA A 77 9.96 10.00 2.60
C ALA A 77 11.45 9.71 2.37
N VAL A 78 12.19 10.74 1.93
CA VAL A 78 13.59 10.64 1.50
C VAL A 78 14.52 10.54 2.73
N VAL A 79 14.28 9.53 3.56
CA VAL A 79 15.22 9.02 4.57
C VAL A 79 15.66 7.65 4.06
N GLU A 80 16.94 7.58 3.69
CA GLU A 80 17.75 6.49 3.12
C GLU A 80 17.05 5.29 2.42
N PRO A 81 17.42 4.98 1.16
CA PRO A 81 16.71 4.03 0.32
C PRO A 81 16.86 2.59 0.87
N LYS A 82 15.77 2.04 1.42
CA LYS A 82 15.71 0.61 1.73
C LYS A 82 15.55 -0.18 0.42
N PRO A 83 16.41 -1.17 0.15
CA PRO A 83 16.45 -1.85 -1.15
C PRO A 83 15.12 -2.54 -1.46
N ALA A 84 14.65 -2.39 -2.70
CA ALA A 84 13.37 -2.92 -3.17
C ALA A 84 13.28 -4.44 -3.01
N PRO A 85 12.13 -5.00 -2.59
CA PRO A 85 11.96 -6.44 -2.48
C PRO A 85 12.02 -7.09 -3.88
N GLN A 86 13.09 -7.84 -4.12
CA GLN A 86 13.30 -8.59 -5.36
C GLN A 86 12.28 -9.73 -5.46
N LYS A 87 11.36 -9.65 -6.43
CA LYS A 87 10.40 -10.73 -6.72
C LYS A 87 11.18 -12.01 -7.08
N ARG A 88 11.16 -13.02 -6.20
CA ARG A 88 11.73 -14.34 -6.49
C ARG A 88 10.91 -14.99 -7.61
N ARG A 89 11.53 -15.15 -8.78
CA ARG A 89 10.99 -15.98 -9.87
C ARG A 89 11.00 -17.43 -9.41
N ALA A 90 9.83 -18.05 -9.29
CA ALA A 90 9.72 -19.47 -8.96
C ALA A 90 10.42 -20.31 -10.05
N LYS A 91 11.33 -21.20 -9.64
CA LYS A 91 11.95 -22.18 -10.54
C LYS A 91 10.91 -23.25 -10.88
N LYS A 92 10.68 -23.50 -12.17
CA LYS A 92 9.86 -24.63 -12.62
C LYS A 92 10.53 -25.94 -12.19
N PRO A 93 9.78 -26.95 -11.71
CA PRO A 93 10.36 -28.24 -11.36
C PRO A 93 10.82 -28.96 -12.65
N THR A 94 12.08 -29.38 -12.67
CA THR A 94 12.65 -30.25 -13.70
C THR A 94 12.08 -31.66 -13.50
N THR A 95 11.12 -32.06 -14.35
CA THR A 95 10.68 -33.45 -14.40
C THR A 95 11.81 -34.29 -15.01
N VAL A 96 12.45 -35.12 -14.19
CA VAL A 96 13.41 -36.14 -14.66
C VAL A 96 12.62 -37.37 -15.08
N THR A 97 12.64 -37.70 -16.37
CA THR A 97 12.07 -38.95 -16.90
C THR A 97 13.14 -40.04 -16.81
N THR A 98 12.95 -41.02 -15.92
CA THR A 98 13.74 -42.25 -15.90
C THR A 98 13.02 -43.30 -16.74
N TYR A 99 13.71 -43.89 -17.71
CA TYR A 99 13.23 -45.04 -18.49
C TYR A 99 13.66 -46.34 -17.79
N PHE A 100 12.75 -47.31 -17.70
CA PHE A 100 13.01 -48.70 -17.32
C PHE A 100 13.05 -49.58 -18.57
#